data_AF-A0A2V2CUB1-F1
#
_entry.id   AF-A0A2V2CUB1-F1
#
_cell.length_a   1.000
_cell.length_b   1.000
_cell.length_c   1.000
_cell.angle_alpha   90.00
_cell.angle_beta   90.00
_cell.angle_gamma   90.00
#
_symmetry.space_group_name_H-M   'P 1'
#
loop_
_entity.id
_entity.type
_entity.pdbx_description
1 polymer ?
#
loop_
_entity_poly.entity_id
_entity_poly.type
_entity_poly.pdbx_seq_one_letter_code
_entity_poly.pdbx_strand_id
1 'polypeptide(L)'
;MIAEAGAFWNAIKDKVKAQCREMMGKALQCERYDVTTAPNGSVIGVTQPFGKTEIRIPYSGEVADAQVGDTVLVYWWSSLSNAKAWCYGNGPSLSGNAVTYPISIENGGTGANTAAQALSNLGGIQIVKLWENASPSSFFGAQTVSMALMPYEAVEIVWATYVSDNGGVSRRFTGKYPIIWPTDGSGVGCQATGMYAGNAVERFIRFYSSGIVFDNGAYYNTYGGSSIARAQVLVPLEIYGIKGVG
;
A
#
# COMPACT_ATOMS: atom_id res chain seq x y z
N MET A 1 44.03 -38.80 -13.84
CA MET A 1 43.52 -37.51 -13.34
C MET A 1 42.21 -37.59 -12.54
N ILE A 2 41.04 -37.98 -13.08
CA ILE A 2 39.79 -37.99 -12.26
C ILE A 2 39.79 -39.08 -11.17
N ALA A 3 40.35 -40.25 -11.44
CA ALA A 3 40.42 -41.36 -10.47
C ALA A 3 41.35 -41.08 -9.27
N GLU A 4 42.47 -40.39 -9.50
CA GLU A 4 43.47 -40.09 -8.45
C GLU A 4 42.97 -38.99 -7.48
N ALA A 5 42.25 -37.99 -8.00
CA ALA A 5 41.64 -36.96 -7.16
C ALA A 5 40.57 -37.54 -6.21
N GLY A 6 39.77 -38.51 -6.68
CA GLY A 6 38.79 -39.21 -5.85
C GLY A 6 39.42 -40.06 -4.75
N ALA A 7 40.53 -40.75 -5.05
CA ALA A 7 41.28 -41.54 -4.07
C ALA A 7 41.91 -40.64 -2.97
N PHE A 8 42.48 -39.50 -3.36
CA PHE A 8 43.03 -38.52 -2.43
C PHE A 8 41.94 -37.95 -1.50
N TRP A 9 40.81 -37.49 -2.05
CA TRP A 9 39.69 -36.99 -1.24
C TRP A 9 39.19 -38.03 -0.24
N ASN A 10 39.02 -39.29 -0.67
CA ASN A 10 38.58 -40.36 0.21
C ASN A 10 39.56 -40.65 1.35
N ALA A 11 40.86 -40.47 1.14
CA ALA A 11 41.88 -40.66 2.18
C ALA A 11 41.91 -39.52 3.21
N ILE A 12 41.56 -38.28 2.83
CA ILE A 12 41.63 -37.11 3.72
C ILE A 12 40.29 -36.72 4.35
N LYS A 13 39.16 -37.06 3.75
CA LYS A 13 37.82 -36.59 4.18
C LYS A 13 37.52 -36.92 5.65
N ASP A 14 37.94 -38.09 6.13
CA ASP A 14 37.64 -38.50 7.51
C ASP A 14 38.53 -37.77 8.52
N LYS A 15 39.78 -37.45 8.15
CA LYS A 15 40.66 -36.59 8.95
C LYS A 15 40.16 -35.16 9.03
N VAL A 16 39.72 -34.60 7.89
CA VAL A 16 39.12 -33.27 7.83
C VAL A 16 37.85 -33.22 8.69
N LYS A 17 36.97 -34.22 8.57
CA LYS A 17 35.76 -34.33 9.42
C LYS A 17 36.11 -34.43 10.90
N ALA A 18 37.13 -35.20 11.27
CA ALA A 18 37.57 -35.33 12.66
C ALA A 18 38.07 -33.99 13.21
N GLN A 19 38.93 -33.28 12.46
CA GLN A 19 39.41 -31.95 12.86
C GLN A 19 38.29 -30.92 12.94
N CYS A 20 37.36 -30.91 11.98
CA CYS A 20 36.18 -30.06 12.05
C CYS A 20 35.35 -30.34 13.31
N ARG A 21 35.12 -31.62 13.65
CA ARG A 21 34.40 -31.99 14.89
C ARG A 21 35.16 -31.58 16.15
N GLU A 22 36.47 -31.74 16.17
CA GLU A 22 37.31 -31.33 17.31
C GLU A 22 37.28 -29.81 17.52
N MET A 23 37.40 -29.04 16.45
CA MET A 23 37.32 -27.58 16.50
C MET A 23 35.92 -27.10 16.91
N MET A 24 34.87 -27.71 16.36
CA MET A 24 33.47 -27.39 16.71
C MET A 24 33.09 -27.87 18.12
N GLY A 25 33.78 -28.88 18.66
CA GLY A 25 33.56 -29.37 20.02
C GLY A 25 33.94 -28.36 21.10
N LYS A 26 34.84 -27.42 20.80
CA LYS A 26 35.24 -26.34 21.71
C LYS A 26 34.38 -25.08 21.58
N ALA A 27 33.56 -24.99 20.54
CA ALA A 27 32.66 -23.86 20.36
C ALA A 27 31.48 -23.97 21.33
N LEU A 28 31.09 -22.83 21.91
CA LEU A 28 29.81 -22.70 22.60
C LEU A 28 28.70 -22.88 21.56
N GLN A 29 27.86 -23.88 21.77
CA GLN A 29 26.65 -24.11 20.98
C GLN A 29 25.46 -23.60 21.79
N CYS A 30 24.52 -22.97 21.09
CA CYS A 30 23.34 -22.36 21.68
C CYS A 30 22.17 -22.60 20.73
N GLU A 31 21.11 -23.24 21.22
CA GLU A 31 19.92 -23.52 20.42
C GLU A 31 18.68 -23.47 21.32
N ARG A 32 17.52 -23.21 20.70
CA ARG A 32 16.22 -23.20 21.37
C ARG A 32 15.65 -24.61 21.41
N TYR A 33 15.10 -25.00 22.56
CA TYR A 33 14.40 -26.25 22.73
C TYR A 33 13.07 -26.03 23.44
N ASP A 34 12.09 -26.86 23.15
CA ASP A 34 10.81 -26.87 23.87
C ASP A 34 10.87 -27.84 25.05
N VAL A 35 10.35 -27.43 26.20
CA VAL A 35 10.32 -28.23 27.43
C VAL A 35 9.23 -29.30 27.30
N THR A 36 9.63 -30.57 27.37
CA THR A 36 8.72 -31.72 27.33
C THR A 36 8.48 -32.33 28.70
N THR A 37 9.45 -32.17 29.61
CA THR A 37 9.34 -32.58 31.01
C THR A 37 9.86 -31.45 31.89
N ALA A 38 9.00 -30.95 32.78
CA ALA A 38 9.34 -29.88 33.71
C ALA A 38 10.57 -30.24 34.58
N PRO A 39 11.36 -29.25 35.02
CA PRO A 39 12.54 -29.47 35.85
C PRO A 39 12.18 -30.17 37.16
N ASN A 40 12.94 -31.22 37.52
CA ASN A 40 12.72 -31.99 38.75
C ASN A 40 13.85 -31.85 39.78
N GLY A 41 14.67 -30.80 39.65
CA GLY A 41 15.85 -30.57 40.49
C GLY A 41 17.10 -31.37 40.12
N SER A 42 17.01 -32.29 39.14
CA SER A 42 18.17 -33.04 38.60
C SER A 42 18.30 -32.92 37.09
N VAL A 43 17.19 -33.01 36.37
CA VAL A 43 17.14 -32.89 34.90
C VAL A 43 15.92 -32.09 34.46
N ILE A 44 15.98 -31.60 33.23
CA ILE A 44 14.86 -31.08 32.45
C ILE A 44 14.78 -31.85 31.12
N GLY A 45 13.58 -32.19 30.68
CA GLY A 45 13.34 -32.85 29.39
C GLY A 45 13.06 -31.80 28.32
N VAL A 46 13.78 -31.87 27.20
CA VAL A 46 13.70 -30.90 26.12
C VAL A 46 13.68 -31.58 24.74
N THR A 47 13.02 -30.97 23.76
CA THR A 47 13.01 -31.40 22.35
C THR A 47 13.44 -30.26 21.43
N GLN A 48 14.20 -30.57 20.38
CA GLN A 48 14.46 -29.59 19.32
C GLN A 48 13.13 -29.17 18.65
N PRO A 49 13.06 -27.97 18.05
CA PRO A 49 11.91 -27.57 17.26
C PRO A 49 11.66 -28.62 16.17
N PHE A 50 10.45 -29.19 16.14
CA PHE A 50 10.04 -30.29 15.24
C PHE A 50 10.70 -31.66 15.51
N GLY A 51 11.46 -31.81 16.59
CA GLY A 51 12.02 -33.08 17.04
C GLY A 51 10.95 -33.98 17.68
N LYS A 52 11.09 -35.30 17.52
CA LYS A 52 10.18 -36.30 18.12
C LYS A 52 10.74 -36.99 19.37
N THR A 53 12.01 -36.74 19.68
CA THR A 53 12.75 -37.48 20.73
C THR A 53 13.12 -36.53 21.85
N GLU A 54 12.60 -36.79 23.05
CA GLU A 54 13.01 -36.09 24.27
C GLU A 54 14.50 -36.33 24.57
N ILE A 55 15.19 -35.24 24.90
CA ILE A 55 16.56 -35.21 25.38
C ILE A 55 16.53 -34.73 26.83
N ARG A 56 17.21 -35.45 27.71
CA ARG A 56 17.33 -35.06 29.12
C ARG A 56 18.66 -34.37 29.34
N ILE A 57 18.60 -33.12 29.79
CA ILE A 57 19.79 -32.31 30.09
C ILE A 57 19.85 -32.01 31.60
N PRO A 58 21.05 -31.76 32.14
CA PRO A 58 21.23 -31.34 33.53
C PRO A 58 20.37 -30.12 33.89
N TYR A 59 19.79 -30.17 35.08
CA TYR A 59 19.02 -29.06 35.66
C TYR A 59 19.92 -27.86 36.00
N SER A 60 19.38 -26.65 35.81
CA SER A 60 19.97 -25.39 36.28
C SER A 60 18.89 -24.60 37.04
N GLY A 61 19.27 -23.96 38.16
CA GLY A 61 18.33 -23.23 39.02
C GLY A 61 17.63 -22.06 38.33
N GLU A 62 18.21 -21.54 37.26
CA GLU A 62 17.70 -20.44 36.44
C GLU A 62 16.45 -20.82 35.63
N VAL A 63 16.14 -22.12 35.51
CA VAL A 63 14.93 -22.63 34.85
C VAL A 63 13.97 -23.34 35.80
N ALA A 64 14.05 -23.06 37.11
CA ALA A 64 13.28 -23.76 38.15
C ALA A 64 11.76 -23.78 37.90
N ASP A 65 11.19 -22.69 37.39
CA ASP A 65 9.74 -22.58 37.16
C ASP A 65 9.34 -22.83 35.70
N ALA A 66 10.24 -23.35 34.86
CA ALA A 66 9.91 -23.72 33.48
C ALA A 66 8.85 -24.84 33.45
N GLN A 67 7.85 -24.68 32.59
CA GLN A 67 6.73 -25.61 32.44
C GLN A 67 6.80 -26.35 31.10
N VAL A 68 6.08 -27.48 31.00
CA VAL A 68 5.93 -28.19 29.72
C VAL A 68 5.27 -27.28 28.70
N GLY A 69 5.89 -27.15 27.52
CA GLY A 69 5.48 -26.23 26.46
C GLY A 69 6.26 -24.91 26.43
N ASP A 70 7.03 -24.58 27.48
CA ASP A 70 7.93 -23.43 27.44
C ASP A 70 9.09 -23.66 26.49
N THR A 71 9.64 -22.58 25.94
CA THR A 71 10.90 -22.64 25.20
C THR A 71 12.05 -22.24 26.12
N VAL A 72 13.10 -23.06 26.15
CA VAL A 72 14.36 -22.82 26.84
C VAL A 72 15.49 -22.61 25.86
N LEU A 73 16.46 -21.78 26.25
CA LEU A 73 17.73 -21.67 25.54
C LEU A 73 18.74 -22.62 26.19
N VAL A 74 19.22 -23.57 25.40
CA VAL A 74 20.15 -24.60 25.84
C VAL A 74 21.53 -24.28 25.30
N TYR A 75 22.50 -24.22 26.20
CA TYR A 75 23.90 -23.97 25.90
C TYR A 75 24.73 -25.21 26.21
N TRP A 76 25.63 -25.58 25.31
CA TRP A 76 26.53 -26.72 25.54
C TRP A 76 27.87 -26.56 24.83
N TRP A 77 28.85 -27.30 25.32
CA TRP A 77 30.14 -27.49 24.67
C TRP A 77 30.31 -28.97 24.39
N SER A 78 30.69 -29.31 23.16
CA SER A 78 30.92 -30.68 22.69
C SER A 78 29.69 -31.61 22.69
N SER A 79 28.99 -31.77 23.81
CA SER A 79 27.88 -32.71 23.99
C SER A 79 26.76 -32.14 24.86
N LEU A 80 25.53 -32.54 24.55
CA LEU A 80 24.33 -32.21 25.34
C LEU A 80 24.33 -32.83 26.74
N SER A 81 25.19 -33.81 27.04
CA SER A 81 25.33 -34.38 28.39
C SER A 81 25.85 -33.37 29.42
N ASN A 82 26.53 -32.31 28.96
CA ASN A 82 26.99 -31.19 29.79
C ASN A 82 26.20 -29.90 29.52
N ALA A 83 25.06 -30.00 28.84
CA ALA A 83 24.25 -28.85 28.51
C ALA A 83 23.66 -28.21 29.77
N LYS A 84 23.44 -26.90 29.69
CA LYS A 84 22.66 -26.15 30.67
C LYS A 84 21.55 -25.38 29.98
N ALA A 85 20.34 -25.50 30.50
CA ALA A 85 19.27 -24.56 30.20
C ALA A 85 19.49 -23.29 31.03
N TRP A 86 19.50 -22.12 30.39
CA TRP A 86 19.82 -20.87 31.07
C TRP A 86 18.60 -19.99 31.33
N CYS A 87 17.79 -19.75 30.30
CA CYS A 87 16.59 -18.94 30.41
C CYS A 87 15.42 -19.67 29.76
N TYR A 88 14.25 -19.47 30.36
CA TYR A 88 12.96 -19.87 29.85
C TYR A 88 12.07 -18.63 29.80
N GLY A 89 11.12 -18.66 28.88
CA GLY A 89 10.13 -17.62 28.72
C GLY A 89 9.53 -17.69 27.33
N ASN A 90 8.29 -17.20 27.21
CA ASN A 90 7.82 -16.66 25.94
C ASN A 90 8.89 -15.67 25.48
N GLY A 91 9.28 -15.63 24.20
CA GLY A 91 10.33 -14.73 23.67
C GLY A 91 10.09 -13.23 23.97
N PRO A 92 10.18 -12.28 23.03
CA PRO A 92 9.54 -10.99 23.29
C PRO A 92 8.06 -11.24 23.63
N SER A 93 7.71 -11.04 24.91
CA SER A 93 6.33 -10.96 25.36
C SER A 93 5.75 -9.72 24.71
N LEU A 94 5.07 -9.91 23.58
CA LEU A 94 3.97 -9.02 23.27
C LEU A 94 3.01 -9.20 24.44
N SER A 95 2.83 -8.16 25.26
CA SER A 95 1.84 -8.11 26.33
C SER A 95 0.38 -8.17 25.82
N GLY A 96 0.17 -8.74 24.64
CA GLY A 96 -1.09 -9.25 24.12
C GLY A 96 -0.78 -10.51 23.31
N ASN A 97 -1.49 -11.60 23.61
CA ASN A 97 -1.54 -12.87 22.87
C ASN A 97 -0.30 -13.19 22.03
N ALA A 98 0.56 -14.09 22.54
CA ALA A 98 1.61 -14.72 21.76
C ALA A 98 1.04 -15.17 20.41
N VAL A 99 1.58 -14.60 19.34
CA VAL A 99 1.15 -14.87 17.97
C VAL A 99 1.76 -16.21 17.58
N THR A 100 1.09 -17.30 17.95
CA THR A 100 1.51 -18.69 17.69
C THR A 100 1.37 -19.07 16.21
N TYR A 101 0.70 -18.24 15.40
CA TYR A 101 0.51 -18.39 13.95
C TYR A 101 0.68 -17.03 13.28
N PRO A 102 1.05 -16.94 11.99
CA PRO A 102 0.99 -15.67 11.26
C PRO A 102 -0.38 -15.01 11.51
N ILE A 103 -0.39 -13.80 12.07
CA ILE A 103 -1.66 -13.07 12.19
C ILE A 103 -2.10 -12.77 10.77
N SER A 104 -3.24 -13.33 10.37
CA SER A 104 -3.92 -12.84 9.18
C SER A 104 -4.33 -11.41 9.48
N ILE A 105 -3.66 -10.44 8.87
CA ILE A 105 -4.15 -9.07 8.91
C ILE A 105 -5.24 -8.98 7.85
N GLU A 106 -6.48 -8.91 8.29
CA GLU A 106 -7.63 -8.81 7.39
C GLU A 106 -7.40 -7.65 6.41
N ASN A 107 -7.54 -7.94 5.12
CA ASN A 107 -7.34 -6.97 4.05
C ASN A 107 -5.99 -6.21 4.13
N GLY A 108 -4.92 -6.88 4.55
CA GLY A 108 -3.58 -6.30 4.64
C GLY A 108 -3.46 -5.15 5.66
N GLY A 109 -4.34 -5.11 6.65
CA GLY A 109 -4.36 -4.04 7.68
C GLY A 109 -5.17 -2.83 7.28
N THR A 110 -5.77 -2.84 6.10
CA THR A 110 -6.61 -1.74 5.62
C THR A 110 -8.06 -1.88 6.07
N GLY A 111 -8.51 -3.07 6.45
CA GLY A 111 -9.92 -3.33 6.78
C GLY A 111 -10.89 -3.12 5.60
N ALA A 112 -10.38 -3.07 4.37
CA ALA A 112 -11.14 -2.70 3.18
C ALA A 112 -11.34 -3.87 2.21
N ASN A 113 -12.59 -4.09 1.79
CA ASN A 113 -12.93 -5.12 0.80
C ASN A 113 -12.78 -4.65 -0.66
N THR A 114 -12.32 -3.41 -0.89
CA THR A 114 -12.08 -2.86 -2.23
C THR A 114 -10.77 -2.08 -2.26
N ALA A 115 -10.11 -2.06 -3.42
CA ALA A 115 -8.84 -1.32 -3.60
C ALA A 115 -8.99 0.18 -3.33
N ALA A 116 -10.13 0.78 -3.72
CA ALA A 116 -10.39 2.21 -3.49
C ALA A 116 -10.51 2.53 -1.99
N GLN A 117 -11.21 1.68 -1.22
CA GLN A 117 -11.32 1.85 0.22
C GLN A 117 -9.98 1.57 0.93
N ALA A 118 -9.21 0.59 0.44
CA ALA A 118 -7.87 0.31 0.96
C ALA A 118 -6.92 1.51 0.79
N LEU A 119 -6.91 2.11 -0.41
CA LEU A 119 -6.15 3.32 -0.69
C LEU A 119 -6.56 4.48 0.21
N SER A 120 -7.86 4.70 0.38
CA SER A 120 -8.42 5.70 1.30
C SER A 120 -7.94 5.49 2.73
N ASN A 121 -7.98 4.26 3.23
CA ASN A 121 -7.59 3.94 4.61
C ASN A 121 -6.09 4.06 4.85
N LEU A 122 -5.27 3.94 3.80
CA LEU A 122 -3.83 4.19 3.82
C LEU A 122 -3.46 5.68 3.63
N GLY A 123 -4.45 6.57 3.54
CA GLY A 123 -4.22 8.01 3.31
C GLY A 123 -3.83 8.35 1.87
N GLY A 124 -4.01 7.45 0.91
CA GLY A 124 -3.70 7.70 -0.49
C GLY A 124 -4.62 8.74 -1.16
N ILE A 125 -4.24 9.17 -2.36
CA ILE A 125 -4.99 10.17 -3.14
C ILE A 125 -6.44 9.75 -3.31
N GLN A 126 -7.36 10.67 -3.04
CA GLN A 126 -8.80 10.46 -3.22
C GLN A 126 -9.34 11.35 -4.34
N ILE A 127 -10.10 10.75 -5.25
CA ILE A 127 -10.84 11.45 -6.30
C ILE A 127 -12.33 11.27 -6.02
N VAL A 128 -13.05 12.36 -5.74
CA VAL A 128 -14.46 12.34 -5.34
C VAL A 128 -15.28 13.12 -6.36
N LYS A 129 -16.32 12.50 -6.93
CA LYS A 129 -17.26 13.23 -7.80
C LYS A 129 -18.06 14.22 -6.96
N LEU A 130 -17.94 15.51 -7.28
CA LEU A 130 -18.63 16.60 -6.58
C LEU A 130 -19.92 17.00 -7.28
N TRP A 131 -19.93 16.89 -8.61
CA TRP A 131 -21.05 17.36 -9.42
C TRP A 131 -21.13 16.63 -10.75
N GLU A 132 -22.35 16.48 -11.25
CA GLU A 132 -22.66 15.92 -12.56
C GLU A 132 -23.73 16.79 -13.25
N ASN A 133 -23.53 17.05 -14.53
CA ASN A 133 -24.45 17.83 -15.32
C ASN A 133 -25.74 17.06 -15.57
N ALA A 134 -26.85 17.53 -15.01
CA ALA A 134 -28.17 16.93 -15.20
C ALA A 134 -28.69 16.98 -16.64
N SER A 135 -28.10 17.82 -17.51
CA SER A 135 -28.47 17.92 -18.92
C SER A 135 -27.23 18.10 -19.80
N PRO A 136 -26.41 17.05 -19.98
CA PRO A 136 -25.14 17.12 -20.70
C PRO A 136 -25.27 17.61 -22.15
N SER A 137 -26.43 17.36 -22.77
CA SER A 137 -26.72 17.71 -24.17
C SER A 137 -27.43 19.06 -24.34
N SER A 138 -27.58 19.82 -23.26
CA SER A 138 -28.24 21.13 -23.22
C SER A 138 -27.23 22.27 -23.16
N PHE A 139 -27.73 23.50 -23.28
CA PHE A 139 -26.89 24.69 -23.19
C PHE A 139 -26.49 24.93 -21.74
N PHE A 140 -25.21 25.15 -21.50
CA PHE A 140 -24.69 25.52 -20.19
C PHE A 140 -24.27 26.98 -20.24
N GLY A 141 -25.18 27.86 -19.84
CA GLY A 141 -24.93 29.29 -19.76
C GLY A 141 -24.06 29.66 -18.57
N ALA A 142 -23.69 30.94 -18.49
CA ALA A 142 -22.98 31.51 -17.36
C ALA A 142 -23.75 31.22 -16.05
N GLN A 143 -23.09 30.57 -15.10
CA GLN A 143 -23.69 30.19 -13.83
C GLN A 143 -22.63 29.84 -12.80
N THR A 144 -23.05 29.84 -11.53
CA THR A 144 -22.23 29.35 -10.42
C THR A 144 -22.71 27.98 -9.99
N VAL A 145 -21.80 27.01 -9.94
CA VAL A 145 -22.07 25.71 -9.33
C VAL A 145 -21.52 25.76 -7.90
N SER A 146 -22.43 25.76 -6.93
CA SER A 146 -22.08 25.85 -5.50
C SER A 146 -21.57 24.50 -4.99
N MET A 147 -20.38 24.50 -4.39
CA MET A 147 -19.74 23.31 -3.80
C MET A 147 -18.58 23.71 -2.88
N ALA A 148 -18.29 22.91 -1.86
CA ALA A 148 -17.16 23.16 -0.97
C ALA A 148 -15.85 22.66 -1.59
N LEU A 149 -14.96 23.58 -1.98
CA LEU A 149 -13.69 23.23 -2.62
C LEU A 149 -12.51 23.10 -1.65
N MET A 150 -12.60 23.75 -0.48
CA MET A 150 -11.51 23.77 0.52
C MET A 150 -11.08 22.41 1.09
N PRO A 151 -11.92 21.35 1.11
CA PRO A 151 -11.46 20.01 1.50
C PRO A 151 -10.54 19.32 0.49
N TYR A 152 -10.37 19.89 -0.70
CA TYR A 152 -9.61 19.33 -1.82
C TYR A 152 -8.39 20.21 -2.11
N GLU A 153 -7.37 19.63 -2.74
CA GLU A 153 -6.16 20.34 -3.19
C GLU A 153 -6.27 20.80 -4.64
N ALA A 154 -7.01 20.04 -5.44
CA ALA A 154 -7.31 20.38 -6.83
C ALA A 154 -8.71 19.92 -7.22
N VAL A 155 -9.21 20.45 -8.31
CA VAL A 155 -10.41 19.98 -8.99
C VAL A 155 -10.10 19.54 -10.40
N GLU A 156 -10.71 18.45 -10.82
CA GLU A 156 -10.75 18.02 -12.21
C GLU A 156 -12.14 18.30 -12.79
N ILE A 157 -12.20 19.05 -13.88
CA ILE A 157 -13.46 19.24 -14.61
C ILE A 157 -13.35 18.48 -15.93
N VAL A 158 -14.31 17.58 -16.16
CA VAL A 158 -14.48 16.85 -17.42
C VAL A 158 -15.46 17.62 -18.29
N TRP A 159 -15.06 17.89 -19.53
CA TRP A 159 -15.83 18.70 -20.45
C TRP A 159 -16.24 17.91 -21.68
N ALA A 160 -17.22 18.46 -22.38
CA ALA A 160 -17.54 18.06 -23.72
C ALA A 160 -17.52 19.26 -24.67
N THR A 161 -16.84 19.08 -25.79
CA THR A 161 -16.90 20.04 -26.90
C THR A 161 -18.02 19.62 -27.85
N TYR A 162 -18.96 20.53 -28.09
CA TYR A 162 -20.08 20.31 -28.98
C TYR A 162 -19.66 20.39 -30.44
N VAL A 163 -20.16 19.46 -31.27
CA VAL A 163 -20.10 19.53 -32.74
C VAL A 163 -21.51 19.33 -33.30
N SER A 164 -22.01 20.29 -34.08
CA SER A 164 -23.25 20.14 -34.86
C SER A 164 -22.92 19.64 -36.26
N ASP A 165 -23.59 18.59 -36.71
CA ASP A 165 -23.63 18.25 -38.13
C ASP A 165 -24.61 19.21 -38.85
N ASN A 166 -24.24 19.72 -40.03
CA ASN A 166 -25.04 20.67 -40.83
C ASN A 166 -26.46 20.13 -41.09
N GLY A 167 -27.46 20.66 -40.38
CA GLY A 167 -28.88 20.53 -40.76
C GLY A 167 -29.70 19.45 -40.03
N GLY A 168 -29.18 18.81 -38.99
CA GLY A 168 -29.95 17.92 -38.12
C GLY A 168 -29.34 17.90 -36.73
N VAL A 169 -30.17 17.78 -35.68
CA VAL A 169 -29.77 17.86 -34.26
C VAL A 169 -28.88 16.67 -33.87
N SER A 170 -27.66 16.60 -34.41
CA SER A 170 -26.64 15.63 -34.05
C SER A 170 -25.78 16.31 -33.00
N ARG A 171 -26.00 15.94 -31.74
CA ARG A 171 -25.27 16.46 -30.56
C ARG A 171 -24.11 15.50 -30.30
N ARG A 172 -22.95 15.72 -30.93
CA ARG A 172 -21.78 14.87 -30.74
C ARG A 172 -20.78 15.57 -29.81
N PHE A 173 -20.34 14.84 -28.79
CA PHE A 173 -19.31 15.26 -27.85
C PHE A 173 -17.96 14.77 -28.37
N THR A 174 -17.15 15.68 -28.92
CA THR A 174 -15.83 15.33 -29.45
C THR A 174 -14.78 15.61 -28.39
N GLY A 175 -14.31 14.54 -27.73
CA GLY A 175 -13.21 14.58 -26.78
C GLY A 175 -13.61 14.99 -25.37
N LYS A 176 -13.17 14.20 -24.39
CA LYS A 176 -13.16 14.54 -22.97
C LYS A 176 -11.75 15.02 -22.64
N TYR A 177 -11.60 16.29 -22.28
CA TYR A 177 -10.31 16.85 -21.89
C TYR A 177 -10.42 17.34 -20.45
N PRO A 178 -9.75 16.70 -19.49
CA PRO A 178 -9.80 17.17 -18.12
C PRO A 178 -8.99 18.46 -17.93
N ILE A 179 -9.50 19.38 -17.12
CA ILE A 179 -8.72 20.50 -16.58
C ILE A 179 -8.51 20.22 -15.10
N ILE A 180 -7.26 20.14 -14.67
CA ILE A 180 -6.88 20.05 -13.27
C ILE A 180 -6.46 21.44 -12.80
N TRP A 181 -7.08 21.95 -11.75
CA TRP A 181 -6.80 23.28 -11.21
C TRP A 181 -6.69 23.27 -9.68
N PRO A 182 -5.71 23.96 -9.08
CA PRO A 182 -5.59 24.02 -7.63
C PRO A 182 -6.77 24.75 -7.00
N THR A 183 -7.20 24.29 -5.84
CA THR A 183 -8.27 24.91 -5.04
C THR A 183 -7.66 25.80 -3.96
N ASP A 184 -7.23 27.00 -4.35
CA ASP A 184 -6.64 28.00 -3.44
C ASP A 184 -7.66 29.05 -2.95
N GLY A 185 -8.89 29.01 -3.48
CA GLY A 185 -9.97 29.96 -3.13
C GLY A 185 -9.70 31.40 -3.57
N SER A 186 -8.66 31.64 -4.37
CA SER A 186 -8.19 32.97 -4.76
C SER A 186 -9.11 33.69 -5.75
N GLY A 187 -10.05 32.97 -6.37
CA GLY A 187 -10.83 33.48 -7.50
C GLY A 187 -10.03 33.58 -8.80
N VAL A 188 -8.77 33.13 -8.82
CA VAL A 188 -7.97 33.01 -10.04
C VAL A 188 -8.64 32.00 -10.96
N GLY A 189 -8.74 32.40 -12.23
CA GLY A 189 -9.45 31.63 -13.24
C GLY A 189 -8.54 30.92 -14.21
N CYS A 190 -9.10 29.91 -14.85
CA CYS A 190 -8.50 29.24 -16.00
C CYS A 190 -9.43 29.36 -17.21
N GLN A 191 -8.89 29.04 -18.38
CA GLN A 191 -9.63 29.06 -19.63
C GLN A 191 -9.66 27.65 -20.21
N ALA A 192 -10.85 27.08 -20.36
CA ALA A 192 -11.03 25.90 -21.17
C ALA A 192 -11.00 26.29 -22.64
N THR A 193 -10.32 25.50 -23.48
CA THR A 193 -10.27 25.71 -24.92
C THR A 193 -10.68 24.43 -25.66
N GLY A 194 -11.25 24.60 -26.85
CA GLY A 194 -11.64 23.50 -27.72
C GLY A 194 -11.85 23.96 -29.16
N MET A 195 -12.40 23.09 -30.00
CA MET A 195 -12.69 23.39 -31.40
C MET A 195 -14.17 23.13 -31.74
N TYR A 196 -14.83 24.08 -32.39
CA TYR A 196 -16.19 23.96 -32.94
C TYR A 196 -16.20 24.45 -34.39
N ALA A 197 -16.65 23.63 -35.33
CA ALA A 197 -16.79 23.98 -36.75
C ALA A 197 -15.52 24.65 -37.36
N GLY A 198 -14.33 24.12 -37.02
CA GLY A 198 -13.05 24.64 -37.51
C GLY A 198 -12.58 25.94 -36.83
N ASN A 199 -13.27 26.40 -35.80
CA ASN A 199 -12.98 27.63 -35.07
C ASN A 199 -12.69 27.31 -33.59
N ALA A 200 -11.87 28.15 -32.96
CA ALA A 200 -11.55 28.00 -31.54
C ALA A 200 -12.74 28.41 -30.66
N VAL A 201 -13.02 27.61 -29.64
CA VAL A 201 -13.98 27.95 -28.59
C VAL A 201 -13.29 28.02 -27.25
N GLU A 202 -13.78 28.90 -26.38
CA GLU A 202 -13.24 29.10 -25.05
C GLU A 202 -14.33 29.21 -23.98
N ARG A 203 -13.93 29.00 -22.73
CA ARG A 203 -14.75 29.35 -21.57
C ARG A 203 -13.86 29.74 -20.40
N PHE A 204 -14.13 30.89 -19.81
CA PHE A 204 -13.49 31.32 -18.56
C PHE A 204 -14.18 30.68 -17.36
N ILE A 205 -13.36 30.27 -16.40
CA ILE A 205 -13.76 29.53 -15.21
C ILE A 205 -13.04 30.17 -14.05
N ARG A 206 -13.74 30.42 -12.94
CA ARG A 206 -13.13 30.95 -11.71
C ARG A 206 -13.45 30.03 -10.55
N PHE A 207 -12.44 29.80 -9.72
CA PHE A 207 -12.52 28.88 -8.59
C PHE A 207 -12.55 29.68 -7.29
N TYR A 208 -13.65 29.52 -6.55
CA TYR A 208 -13.83 30.12 -5.24
C TYR A 208 -13.99 29.01 -4.19
N SER A 209 -13.73 29.33 -2.93
CA SER A 209 -13.92 28.38 -1.82
C SER A 209 -15.34 27.80 -1.75
N SER A 210 -16.34 28.57 -2.19
CA SER A 210 -17.77 28.23 -2.18
C SER A 210 -18.28 27.62 -3.49
N GLY A 211 -17.45 27.51 -4.52
CA GLY A 211 -17.84 26.87 -5.77
C GLY A 211 -17.11 27.37 -7.01
N ILE A 212 -17.62 26.97 -8.17
CA ILE A 212 -17.00 27.25 -9.46
C ILE A 212 -17.94 28.13 -10.26
N VAL A 213 -17.41 29.26 -10.73
CA VAL A 213 -18.13 30.19 -11.60
C VAL A 213 -17.72 29.91 -13.03
N PHE A 214 -18.70 29.60 -13.87
CA PHE A 214 -18.54 29.44 -15.30
C PHE A 214 -19.09 30.67 -15.99
N ASP A 215 -18.29 31.29 -16.85
CA ASP A 215 -18.77 32.34 -17.75
C ASP A 215 -19.50 31.71 -18.95
N ASN A 216 -20.06 32.55 -19.82
CA ASN A 216 -20.55 32.09 -21.11
C ASN A 216 -19.39 31.54 -21.94
N GLY A 217 -19.61 30.41 -22.61
CA GLY A 217 -18.69 29.97 -23.66
C GLY A 217 -18.61 31.02 -24.77
N ALA A 218 -17.44 31.20 -25.36
CA ALA A 218 -17.20 32.08 -26.50
C ALA A 218 -16.72 31.29 -27.71
N TYR A 219 -17.17 31.73 -28.88
CA TYR A 219 -16.73 31.26 -30.18
C TYR A 219 -15.90 32.35 -30.84
N TYR A 220 -14.63 32.06 -31.15
CA TYR A 220 -13.78 32.98 -31.91
C TYR A 220 -13.94 32.76 -33.40
N ASN A 221 -14.17 33.86 -34.12
CA ASN A 221 -14.11 33.83 -35.57
C ASN A 221 -12.64 33.95 -36.01
N THR A 222 -12.11 32.90 -36.62
CA THR A 222 -10.72 32.86 -37.13
C THR A 222 -10.41 33.99 -38.13
N TYR A 223 -11.43 34.64 -38.70
CA TYR A 223 -11.29 35.69 -39.72
C TYR A 223 -11.48 37.13 -39.18
N GLY A 224 -11.22 37.38 -37.89
CA GLY A 224 -11.16 38.74 -37.32
C GLY A 224 -12.51 39.36 -36.95
N GLY A 225 -13.58 38.57 -36.88
CA GLY A 225 -14.87 39.01 -36.34
C GLY A 225 -14.93 38.94 -34.81
N SER A 226 -15.80 39.75 -34.20
CA SER A 226 -16.04 39.73 -32.76
C SER A 226 -16.46 38.34 -32.26
N SER A 227 -15.94 37.93 -31.10
CA SER A 227 -16.34 36.68 -30.45
C SER A 227 -17.83 36.65 -30.16
N ILE A 228 -18.47 35.51 -30.40
CA ILE A 228 -19.91 35.33 -30.17
C ILE A 228 -20.10 34.44 -28.94
N ALA A 229 -20.79 34.94 -27.92
CA ALA A 229 -21.16 34.14 -26.76
C ALA A 229 -22.10 32.99 -27.19
N ARG A 230 -21.73 31.75 -26.87
CA ARG A 230 -22.51 30.55 -27.13
C ARG A 230 -22.47 29.61 -25.93
N ALA A 231 -23.58 29.48 -25.22
CA ALA A 231 -23.74 28.53 -24.11
C ALA A 231 -23.63 27.04 -24.53
N GLN A 232 -23.62 26.78 -25.84
CA GLN A 232 -23.54 25.45 -26.45
C GLN A 232 -22.14 24.85 -26.48
N VAL A 233 -21.08 25.64 -26.25
CA VAL A 233 -19.69 25.18 -26.39
C VAL A 233 -19.07 24.96 -25.02
N LEU A 234 -18.18 23.96 -24.92
CA LEU A 234 -17.45 23.58 -23.70
C LEU A 234 -18.39 23.36 -22.51
N VAL A 235 -19.25 22.35 -22.61
CA VAL A 235 -20.23 22.00 -21.59
C VAL A 235 -19.54 21.14 -20.52
N PRO A 236 -19.50 21.55 -19.24
CA PRO A 236 -18.97 20.70 -18.19
C PRO A 236 -19.90 19.49 -18.02
N LEU A 237 -19.32 18.30 -17.90
CA LEU A 237 -20.04 17.04 -17.71
C LEU A 237 -20.00 16.64 -16.24
N GLU A 238 -18.80 16.62 -15.67
CA GLU A 238 -18.53 16.10 -14.33
C GLU A 238 -17.43 16.95 -13.69
N ILE A 239 -17.51 17.12 -12.38
CA ILE A 239 -16.50 17.81 -11.58
C ILE A 239 -16.08 16.87 -10.46
N TYR A 240 -14.79 16.68 -10.31
CA TYR A 240 -14.18 15.85 -9.28
C TYR A 240 -13.27 16.70 -8.39
N GLY A 241 -13.31 16.45 -7.09
CA GLY A 241 -12.36 16.97 -6.12
C GLY A 241 -11.24 15.97 -5.91
N ILE A 242 -10.00 16.44 -5.94
CA ILE A 242 -8.79 15.67 -5.72
C ILE A 242 -8.22 16.07 -4.37
N LYS A 243 -8.13 15.10 -3.47
CA LYS A 243 -7.48 15.25 -2.17
C LYS A 243 -6.14 14.51 -2.20
N GLY A 244 -5.08 15.21 -1.84
CA GLY A 244 -3.74 14.64 -1.75
C GLY A 244 -3.57 13.67 -0.60
N VAL A 245 -2.34 13.20 -0.44
CA VAL A 245 -1.93 12.30 0.64
C VAL A 245 -1.74 13.13 1.91
N GLY A 246 -2.52 12.82 2.94
CA GLY A 246 -2.45 13.48 4.26
C GLY A 246 -1.64 12.69 5.28
#